data_AF-A0A9D2BIL7-F1
#
_entry.id   AF-A0A9D2BIL7-F1
#
_cell.length_a   1.000
_cell.length_b   1.000
_cell.length_c   1.000
_cell.angle_alpha   90.00
_cell.angle_beta   90.00
_cell.angle_gamma   90.00
#
_symmetry.space_group_name_H-M   'P 1'
#
loop_
_entity.id
_entity.type
_entity.pdbx_description
1 polymer ?
#
loop_
_entity_poly.entity_id
_entity_poly.type
_entity_poly.pdbx_seq_one_letter_code
_entity_poly.pdbx_strand_id
1 'polypeptide(L)' 'MAGVGIAAGVRGNELRQEILQNSQQESALEQQLQDETDRTEEIQELEQYMQSDEYIEKIAREKLGLLKENEILFREE' A
#
# COMPACT_ATOMS: atom_id res chain seq x y z
N MET A 1 -11.66 52.22 25.08
CA MET A 1 -10.71 51.10 25.24
C MET A 1 -11.46 49.77 25.42
N ALA A 2 -12.24 49.32 24.43
CA ALA A 2 -12.95 48.03 24.50
C ALA A 2 -12.99 47.27 23.15
N GLY A 3 -12.43 47.85 22.07
CA GLY A 3 -12.52 47.27 20.72
C GLY A 3 -11.39 46.30 20.35
N VAL A 4 -10.26 46.31 21.07
CA VAL A 4 -9.06 45.53 20.68
C VAL A 4 -9.09 44.09 21.23
N GLY A 5 -9.83 43.84 22.32
CA GLY A 5 -9.88 42.52 22.97
C GLY A 5 -10.64 41.45 22.18
N ILE A 6 -11.69 41.82 21.44
CA ILE A 6 -12.52 40.86 20.68
C ILE A 6 -11.81 40.43 19.38
N ALA A 7 -11.13 41.35 18.70
CA ALA A 7 -10.44 41.07 17.42
C ALA A 7 -9.18 40.19 17.56
N ALA A 8 -8.60 40.08 18.75
CA ALA A 8 -7.51 39.14 19.04
C ALA A 8 -8.04 37.72 19.32
N GLY A 9 -9.21 37.58 19.96
CA GLY A 9 -9.83 36.29 20.26
C GLY A 9 -10.31 35.53 19.02
N VAL A 10 -10.87 36.24 18.02
CA VAL A 10 -11.35 35.62 16.77
C VAL A 10 -10.19 35.03 15.96
N ARG A 11 -9.10 35.81 15.77
CA ARG A 11 -7.89 35.33 15.08
C ARG A 11 -7.21 34.16 15.81
N GLY A 12 -7.23 34.15 17.14
CA GLY A 12 -6.71 33.04 17.93
C GLY A 12 -7.53 31.75 17.77
N ASN A 13 -8.84 31.85 17.56
CA ASN A 13 -9.71 30.70 17.33
C ASN A 13 -9.55 30.14 15.91
N GLU A 14 -9.45 31.01 14.90
CA GLU A 14 -9.18 30.63 13.51
C GLU A 14 -7.86 29.88 13.37
N LEU A 15 -6.77 30.40 13.96
CA LEU A 15 -5.46 29.73 13.96
C LEU A 15 -5.50 28.34 14.62
N ARG A 16 -6.27 28.18 15.71
CA ARG A 16 -6.44 26.87 16.36
C ARG A 16 -7.19 25.88 15.46
N GLN A 17 -8.19 26.35 14.72
CA GLN A 17 -8.91 25.50 13.77
C GLN A 17 -8.00 25.07 12.61
N GLU A 18 -7.18 25.98 12.09
CA GLU A 18 -6.22 25.67 11.02
C GLU A 18 -5.15 24.67 11.49
N ILE A 19 -4.61 24.81 12.70
CA ILE A 19 -3.68 23.84 13.27
C ILE A 19 -4.33 22.45 13.41
N LEU A 20 -5.59 22.40 13.86
CA LEU A 20 -6.31 21.12 13.97
C LEU A 20 -6.56 20.48 12.61
N GLN A 21 -6.93 21.27 11.60
CA GLN A 21 -7.12 20.78 10.23
C GLN A 21 -5.81 20.27 9.63
N ASN A 22 -4.73 21.04 9.78
CA ASN A 22 -3.41 20.64 9.27
C ASN A 22 -2.92 19.36 9.96
N SER A 23 -3.09 19.24 11.28
CA SER A 23 -2.72 18.02 12.01
C SER A 23 -3.54 16.79 11.56
N GLN A 24 -4.83 16.97 11.25
CA GLN A 24 -5.65 15.89 10.69
C GLN A 24 -5.19 15.51 9.28
N GLN A 25 -4.85 16.50 8.45
CA GLN A 25 -4.32 16.26 7.10
C GLN A 25 -2.96 15.55 7.14
N GLU A 26 -2.06 15.98 8.03
CA GLU A 26 -0.76 15.33 8.25
C GLU A 26 -0.97 13.86 8.63
N SER A 27 -1.82 13.57 9.63
CA SER A 27 -2.09 12.19 10.03
C SER A 27 -2.71 11.35 8.90
N ALA A 28 -3.60 11.92 8.08
CA ALA A 28 -4.17 11.22 6.95
C ALA A 28 -3.14 10.96 5.84
N LEU A 29 -2.24 11.90 5.58
CA LEU A 29 -1.16 11.76 4.61
C LEU A 29 -0.11 10.75 5.08
N GLU A 30 0.23 10.75 6.37
CA GLU A 30 1.12 9.74 6.96
C GLU A 30 0.53 8.33 6.83
N GLN A 31 -0.78 8.18 7.08
CA GLN A 31 -1.46 6.90 6.89
C GLN A 31 -1.42 6.46 5.42
N GLN A 32 -1.71 7.36 4.47
CA GLN A 32 -1.62 7.05 3.04
C GLN A 32 -0.20 6.67 2.61
N LEU A 33 0.81 7.33 3.17
CA LEU A 33 2.21 7.01 2.89
C LEU A 33 2.57 5.61 3.38
N GLN A 34 2.12 5.25 4.59
CA GLN A 34 2.34 3.90 5.13
C GLN A 34 1.65 2.85 4.26
N ASP A 35 0.36 3.05 3.94
CA ASP A 35 -0.41 2.12 3.12
C ASP A 35 0.23 1.91 1.73
N GLU A 36 0.73 2.98 1.08
CA GLU A 36 1.43 2.86 -0.20
C GLU A 36 2.82 2.23 -0.08
N THR A 37 3.50 2.42 1.05
CA THR A 37 4.78 1.74 1.34
C THR A 37 4.56 0.24 1.48
N ASP A 38 3.59 -0.16 2.30
CA ASP A 38 3.23 -1.57 2.51
C ASP A 38 2.81 -2.23 1.19
N ARG A 39 1.97 -1.56 0.38
CA ARG A 39 1.59 -2.04 -0.96
C ARG A 39 2.78 -2.18 -1.90
N THR A 40 3.77 -1.29 -1.79
CA THR A 40 4.99 -1.38 -2.61
C THR A 40 5.81 -2.59 -2.21
N GLU A 41 5.95 -2.88 -0.92
CA GLU A 41 6.63 -4.07 -0.40
C GLU A 41 5.91 -5.35 -0.86
N GLU A 42 4.58 -5.43 -0.73
CA GLU A 42 3.79 -6.56 -1.21
C GLU A 42 3.98 -6.82 -2.72
N ILE A 43 4.02 -5.76 -3.54
CA ILE A 43 4.28 -5.90 -4.98
C ILE A 43 5.67 -6.46 -5.23
N GLN A 44 6.69 -6.01 -4.51
CA GLN A 44 8.06 -6.52 -4.66
C GLN A 44 8.17 -7.99 -4.27
N GLU A 45 7.50 -8.41 -3.19
CA GLU A 45 7.44 -9.82 -2.79
C GLU A 45 6.74 -10.68 -3.85
N LEU A 46 5.63 -10.20 -4.42
CA LEU A 46 4.94 -10.87 -5.51
C LEU A 46 5.82 -10.99 -6.77
N GLU A 47 6.53 -9.93 -7.15
CA GLU A 47 7.46 -9.97 -8.28
C GLU A 47 8.55 -11.03 -8.06
N GLN A 48 9.13 -11.10 -6.87
CA GLN A 48 10.13 -12.11 -6.52
C GLN A 48 9.53 -13.53 -6.59
N TYR A 49 8.32 -13.73 -6.06
CA TYR A 49 7.63 -15.01 -6.14
C TYR A 49 7.38 -15.43 -7.60
N MET A 50 6.94 -14.51 -8.46
CA MET A 50 6.70 -14.79 -9.87
C MET A 50 7.99 -15.09 -10.66
N GLN A 51 9.13 -14.58 -10.19
CA GLN A 51 10.45 -14.90 -10.75
C GLN A 51 11.05 -16.20 -10.19
N SER A 52 10.42 -16.81 -9.19
CA SER A 52 10.90 -18.07 -8.62
C SER A 52 10.78 -19.22 -9.61
N ASP A 53 11.70 -20.18 -9.49
CA ASP A 53 11.67 -21.42 -10.27
C ASP A 53 10.36 -22.18 -10.05
N GLU A 54 9.78 -22.13 -8.84
CA GLU A 54 8.49 -22.77 -8.53
C GLU A 54 7.36 -22.23 -9.41
N TYR A 55 7.26 -20.91 -9.52
CA TYR A 55 6.22 -20.28 -10.35
C TYR A 55 6.47 -20.58 -11.83
N ILE A 56 7.71 -20.50 -12.30
CA ILE A 56 8.09 -20.83 -13.68
C ILE A 56 7.73 -22.28 -14.01
N GLU A 57 8.07 -23.22 -13.13
CA GLU A 57 7.75 -24.65 -13.28
C GLU A 57 6.24 -24.89 -13.31
N LYS A 58 5.49 -24.23 -12.43
CA LYS A 58 4.02 -24.30 -12.43
C LYS A 58 3.46 -23.85 -13.77
N ILE A 59 3.89 -22.69 -14.27
CA ILE A 59 3.42 -22.16 -15.56
C ILE A 59 3.86 -23.04 -16.73
N ALA A 60 5.08 -23.59 -16.70
CA ALA A 60 5.57 -24.53 -17.70
C ALA A 60 4.73 -25.81 -17.73
N ARG A 61 4.34 -26.34 -16.57
CA ARG A 61 3.45 -27.49 -16.47
C ARG A 61 2.05 -27.17 -16.99
N GLU A 62 1.46 -26.06 -16.55
CA GLU A 62 0.10 -25.68 -16.92
C GLU A 62 -0.04 -25.32 -18.41
N LYS A 63 0.91 -24.54 -18.96
CA LYS A 63 0.81 -24.03 -20.34
C LYS A 63 1.40 -24.97 -21.38
N LEU A 64 2.53 -25.59 -21.05
CA LEU A 64 3.30 -26.39 -22.02
C LEU A 64 3.17 -27.89 -21.75
N GLY A 65 2.51 -28.30 -20.65
CA GLY A 65 2.41 -29.70 -20.25
C GLY A 65 3.76 -30.30 -19.87
N LEU A 66 4.76 -29.46 -19.55
CA LEU A 66 6.10 -29.91 -19.21
C LEU A 66 6.12 -30.56 -17.82
N LEU A 67 6.77 -31.71 -17.73
CA LEU A 67 6.97 -32.47 -16.50
C LEU A 67 8.46 -32.50 -16.18
N LYS A 68 8.81 -32.63 -14.91
CA LYS A 68 10.20 -32.93 -14.54
C LYS A 68 10.56 -34.34 -15.00
N GLU A 69 11.86 -34.62 -15.21
CA GLU A 69 12.36 -35.93 -15.66
C GLU A 69 11.87 -37.12 -14.82
N ASN A 70 11.49 -36.88 -13.56
CA ASN A 70 11.05 -37.90 -12.61
C ASN A 70 9.52 -37.94 -12.40
N GLU A 71 8.73 -37.24 -13.22
CA GLU A 71 7.27 -37.17 -13.07
C GLU A 71 6.53 -37.85 -14.24
N ILE A 72 5.49 -38.62 -13.92
CA ILE A 72 4.64 -39.30 -14.90
C ILE A 72 3.24 -38.67 -14.86
N LEU A 73 2.77 -38.14 -15.99
CA LEU A 73 1.42 -37.59 -16.11
C LEU A 73 0.42 -38.71 -16.41
N PHE A 74 -0.43 -39.03 -15.45
CA PHE A 74 -1.60 -39.88 -15.69
C PHE A 74 -2.74 -39.05 -16.30
N ARG A 75 -3.29 -39.53 -17.41
CA ARG A 75 -4.58 -39.08 -17.95
C ARG A 75 -5.53 -40.28 -17.87
N GLU A 76 -6.68 -40.12 -17.22
CA GLU A 76 -7.76 -41.12 -17.29
C GLU A 76 -8.42 -40.98 -18.67
N GLU A 77 -8.55 -42.09 -19.40
CA GLU A 77 -9.28 -42.20 -20.67
C GLU A 77 -10.79 -42.07 -20.45
#